data_AF-A0A952UGG0-F1
#
_entry.id   AF-A0A952UGG0-F1
#
_cell.length_a   1.000
_cell.length_b   1.000
_cell.length_c   1.000
_cell.angle_alpha   90.00
_cell.angle_beta   90.00
_cell.angle_gamma   90.00
#
_symmetry.space_group_name_H-M   'P 1'
#
loop_
_entity.id
_entity.type
_entity.pdbx_description
1 polymer ?
#
loop_
_entity_poly.entity_id
_entity_poly.type
_entity_poly.pdbx_seq_one_letter_code
_entity_poly.pdbx_strand_id
1 'polypeptide(L)'
;MLKQALIIGLAFGAFAAANAVTIATHQDPALNGSTPLFFVTPGANGSVTGSWIGNGLTLDVPVVSQSFNNVKMQMNSVTKTGNTLGAGSVVFYTTNVANPLFQIDFNSATIFQPFGLGGSYIEGNNVTFSGSAVNGLQFQNAQFAFSFANPVQTPNGNTYTASFTSSADVVPEPATMAVAGLALAALAKRKRK
;
A
#
# COMPACT_ATOMS: atom_id res chain seq x y z
N MET A 1 63.90 -4.23 -8.83
CA MET A 1 62.90 -3.95 -9.89
C MET A 1 61.52 -4.29 -9.34
N LEU A 2 60.61 -3.31 -9.42
CA LEU A 2 59.28 -3.26 -8.80
C LEU A 2 58.44 -4.52 -9.03
N LYS A 3 57.82 -5.05 -7.96
CA LYS A 3 56.59 -5.85 -8.09
C LYS A 3 55.41 -4.97 -7.67
N GLN A 4 54.73 -4.40 -8.66
CA GLN A 4 53.43 -3.76 -8.48
C GLN A 4 52.40 -4.83 -8.10
N ALA A 5 51.93 -4.82 -6.86
CA ALA A 5 50.77 -5.61 -6.46
C ALA A 5 49.51 -4.79 -6.77
N LEU A 6 48.90 -5.09 -7.92
CA LEU A 6 47.57 -4.60 -8.30
C LEU A 6 46.54 -5.24 -7.36
N ILE A 7 46.10 -4.51 -6.34
CA ILE A 7 44.97 -4.91 -5.48
C ILE A 7 43.70 -4.61 -6.28
N ILE A 8 43.13 -5.65 -6.89
CA ILE A 8 41.78 -5.61 -7.47
C ILE A 8 40.81 -5.49 -6.30
N GLY A 9 40.30 -4.28 -6.07
CA GLY A 9 39.22 -4.03 -5.13
C GLY A 9 37.92 -4.62 -5.68
N LEU A 10 37.57 -5.84 -5.25
CA LEU A 10 36.20 -6.35 -5.40
C LEU A 10 35.25 -5.40 -4.66
N ALA A 11 34.56 -4.56 -5.44
CA ALA A 11 33.42 -3.80 -4.98
C ALA A 11 32.28 -4.80 -4.67
N PHE A 12 32.19 -5.23 -3.41
CA PHE A 12 30.99 -5.90 -2.91
C PHE A 12 29.90 -4.84 -2.76
N GLY A 13 29.17 -4.59 -3.86
CA GLY A 13 27.83 -4.02 -3.79
C GLY A 13 26.94 -5.05 -3.12
N ALA A 14 26.77 -4.96 -1.79
CA ALA A 14 25.74 -5.69 -1.09
C ALA A 14 24.39 -5.10 -1.53
N PHE A 15 23.77 -5.70 -2.53
CA PHE A 15 22.36 -5.47 -2.82
C PHE A 15 21.59 -5.94 -1.59
N ALA A 16 21.08 -5.01 -0.79
CA ALA A 16 20.07 -5.36 0.20
C ALA A 16 18.87 -5.92 -0.58
N ALA A 17 18.52 -7.18 -0.33
CA ALA A 17 17.36 -7.79 -0.93
C ALA A 17 16.13 -7.01 -0.44
N ALA A 18 15.46 -6.31 -1.36
CA ALA A 18 14.16 -5.75 -1.10
C ALA A 18 13.19 -6.93 -0.99
N ASN A 19 12.46 -7.02 0.12
CA ASN A 19 11.48 -8.07 0.34
C ASN A 19 10.10 -7.44 0.33
N ALA A 20 9.17 -8.04 -0.41
CA ALA A 20 7.78 -7.66 -0.39
C ALA A 20 7.20 -7.98 0.99
N VAL A 21 6.72 -6.94 1.69
CA VAL A 21 6.11 -7.06 3.02
C VAL A 21 4.74 -6.38 3.02
N THR A 22 3.85 -6.85 3.90
CA THR A 22 2.56 -6.18 4.13
C THR A 22 2.80 -4.83 4.80
N ILE A 23 2.34 -3.76 4.16
CA ILE A 23 2.50 -2.39 4.65
C ILE A 23 1.36 -2.04 5.59
N ALA A 24 0.13 -2.18 5.10
CA ALA A 24 -1.08 -1.89 5.84
C ALA A 24 -2.21 -2.84 5.44
N THR A 25 -3.09 -3.15 6.39
CA THR A 25 -4.28 -3.99 6.18
C THR A 25 -5.42 -3.53 7.08
N HIS A 26 -6.66 -3.78 6.66
CA HIS A 26 -7.80 -3.76 7.57
C HIS A 26 -8.75 -4.89 7.21
N GLN A 27 -9.41 -5.43 8.24
CA GLN A 27 -10.56 -6.30 8.04
C GLN A 27 -11.78 -5.47 7.64
N ASP A 28 -12.79 -6.14 7.07
CA ASP A 28 -14.06 -5.49 6.77
C ASP A 28 -14.71 -5.01 8.08
N PRO A 29 -14.90 -3.69 8.29
CA PRO A 29 -15.48 -3.18 9.52
C PRO A 29 -17.01 -3.30 9.52
N ALA A 30 -17.62 -3.60 8.38
CA ALA A 30 -19.05 -3.73 8.25
C ALA A 30 -19.52 -5.08 8.79
N LEU A 31 -20.58 -5.07 9.60
CA LEU A 31 -21.20 -6.31 10.08
C LEU A 31 -22.00 -7.02 8.98
N ASN A 32 -22.45 -6.27 7.97
CA ASN A 32 -23.24 -6.74 6.83
C ASN A 32 -23.28 -5.64 5.73
N GLY A 33 -23.98 -5.92 4.63
CA GLY A 33 -24.12 -4.99 3.50
C GLY A 33 -24.88 -3.69 3.75
N SER A 34 -25.42 -3.44 4.94
CA SER A 34 -26.14 -2.19 5.25
C SER A 34 -25.22 -0.99 5.50
N THR A 35 -23.93 -1.22 5.76
CA THR A 35 -22.91 -0.17 5.95
C THR A 35 -21.77 -0.38 4.96
N PRO A 36 -21.95 -0.03 3.68
CA PRO A 36 -20.95 -0.29 2.66
C PRO A 36 -19.73 0.63 2.77
N LEU A 37 -18.58 0.14 2.29
CA LEU A 37 -17.35 0.92 2.15
C LEU A 37 -17.22 1.52 0.76
N PHE A 38 -17.72 0.83 -0.26
CA PHE A 38 -17.59 1.24 -1.66
C PHE A 38 -18.94 1.35 -2.33
N PHE A 39 -19.05 2.33 -3.22
CA PHE A 39 -20.16 2.48 -4.15
C PHE A 39 -19.61 2.53 -5.57
N VAL A 40 -20.16 1.68 -6.44
CA VAL A 40 -19.78 1.56 -7.84
C VAL A 40 -20.96 1.91 -8.73
N THR A 41 -20.82 3.03 -9.43
CA THR A 41 -21.78 3.48 -10.43
C THR A 41 -21.72 2.54 -11.65
N PRO A 42 -22.87 2.07 -12.17
CA PRO A 42 -22.93 1.10 -13.23
C PRO A 42 -22.61 1.73 -14.59
N GLY A 43 -22.39 0.88 -15.59
CA GLY A 43 -22.10 1.29 -16.96
C GLY A 43 -20.62 1.29 -17.33
N ALA A 44 -20.35 1.45 -18.62
CA ALA A 44 -18.99 1.46 -19.18
C ALA A 44 -18.19 2.71 -18.79
N ASN A 45 -18.86 3.82 -18.48
CA ASN A 45 -18.26 5.09 -18.06
C ASN A 45 -18.81 5.51 -16.69
N GLY A 46 -18.59 4.66 -15.68
CA GLY A 46 -19.09 4.86 -14.32
C GLY A 46 -18.07 5.57 -13.43
N SER A 47 -18.22 5.35 -12.13
CA SER A 47 -17.28 5.80 -11.12
C SER A 47 -17.26 4.84 -9.94
N VAL A 48 -16.19 4.90 -9.16
CA VAL A 48 -16.05 4.22 -7.88
C VAL A 48 -15.77 5.28 -6.82
N THR A 49 -16.48 5.20 -5.71
CA THR A 49 -16.26 6.02 -4.51
C THR A 49 -16.11 5.09 -3.31
N GLY A 50 -15.39 5.55 -2.29
CA GLY A 50 -15.24 4.79 -1.05
C GLY A 50 -15.26 5.70 0.17
N SER A 51 -15.92 5.28 1.24
CA SER A 51 -15.92 6.00 2.50
C SER A 51 -16.26 5.11 3.67
N TRP A 52 -15.59 5.35 4.80
CA TRP A 52 -15.96 4.82 6.10
C TRP A 52 -15.82 5.94 7.14
N ILE A 53 -16.92 6.30 7.79
CA ILE A 53 -16.95 7.33 8.85
C ILE A 53 -17.39 6.79 10.21
N GLY A 54 -17.79 5.51 10.27
CA GLY A 54 -18.23 4.83 11.48
C GLY A 54 -17.08 4.37 12.37
N ASN A 55 -17.44 3.79 13.51
CA ASN A 55 -16.49 3.10 14.39
C ASN A 55 -16.23 1.67 13.92
N GLY A 56 -15.15 1.04 14.39
CA GLY A 56 -14.89 -0.40 14.15
C GLY A 56 -13.90 -0.72 13.02
N LEU A 57 -13.45 0.26 12.23
CA LEU A 57 -12.33 0.05 11.32
C LEU A 57 -11.02 0.17 12.08
N THR A 58 -10.25 -0.92 12.07
CA THR A 58 -8.89 -0.98 12.60
C THR A 58 -7.92 -1.12 11.45
N LEU A 59 -6.97 -0.17 11.36
CA LEU A 59 -5.88 -0.20 10.39
C LEU A 59 -4.64 -0.77 11.08
N ASP A 60 -4.20 -1.93 10.63
CA ASP A 60 -2.95 -2.55 11.06
C ASP A 60 -1.83 -2.17 10.11
N VAL A 61 -0.67 -1.78 10.65
CA VAL A 61 0.53 -1.38 9.91
C VAL A 61 1.70 -2.25 10.37
N PRO A 62 1.81 -3.51 9.88
CA PRO A 62 2.75 -4.50 10.42
C PRO A 62 4.22 -4.08 10.30
N VAL A 63 4.58 -3.34 9.26
CA VAL A 63 5.96 -2.87 9.01
C VAL A 63 6.53 -2.02 10.16
N VAL A 64 5.66 -1.36 10.95
CA VAL A 64 6.03 -0.61 12.16
C VAL A 64 5.41 -1.19 13.44
N SER A 65 4.76 -2.36 13.37
CA SER A 65 4.07 -3.01 14.49
C SER A 65 3.05 -2.10 15.21
N GLN A 66 2.28 -1.32 14.45
CA GLN A 66 1.25 -0.44 15.00
C GLN A 66 -0.14 -0.80 14.49
N SER A 67 -1.15 -0.55 15.33
CA SER A 67 -2.57 -0.68 14.98
C SER A 67 -3.31 0.58 15.41
N PHE A 68 -4.17 1.08 14.52
CA PHE A 68 -4.96 2.29 14.74
C PHE A 68 -6.44 1.92 14.73
N ASN A 69 -7.14 2.16 15.84
CA ASN A 69 -8.56 1.83 15.97
C ASN A 69 -9.46 3.01 15.58
N ASN A 70 -10.68 2.71 15.14
CA ASN A 70 -11.70 3.68 14.74
C ASN A 70 -11.18 4.68 13.69
N VAL A 71 -10.45 4.15 12.72
CA VAL A 71 -9.93 4.90 11.59
C VAL A 71 -11.04 5.13 10.57
N LYS A 72 -11.01 6.27 9.92
CA LYS A 72 -11.90 6.65 8.83
C LYS A 72 -11.20 6.40 7.51
N MET A 73 -11.98 6.08 6.49
CA MET A 73 -11.50 5.89 5.13
C MET A 73 -12.20 6.88 4.20
N GLN A 74 -11.48 7.41 3.23
CA GLN A 74 -12.06 8.19 2.14
C GLN A 74 -11.34 7.89 0.83
N MET A 75 -12.12 7.68 -0.21
CA MET A 75 -11.69 7.65 -1.61
C MET A 75 -12.66 8.52 -2.39
N ASN A 76 -12.14 9.60 -2.96
CA ASN A 76 -12.91 10.48 -3.83
C ASN A 76 -13.37 9.72 -5.09
N SER A 77 -14.36 10.25 -5.80
CA SER A 77 -14.87 9.62 -7.02
C SER A 77 -13.77 9.45 -8.05
N VAL A 78 -13.48 8.19 -8.40
CA VAL A 78 -12.55 7.83 -9.46
C VAL A 78 -13.35 7.36 -10.67
N THR A 79 -13.05 7.93 -11.84
CA THR A 79 -13.70 7.55 -13.10
C THR A 79 -13.39 6.10 -13.44
N LYS A 80 -14.41 5.37 -13.88
CA LYS A 80 -14.32 3.98 -14.35
C LYS A 80 -14.59 3.93 -15.85
N THR A 81 -13.66 3.35 -16.60
CA THR A 81 -13.81 3.06 -18.04
C THR A 81 -13.65 1.55 -18.25
N GLY A 82 -14.75 0.84 -18.50
CA GLY A 82 -14.76 -0.62 -18.50
C GLY A 82 -14.39 -1.18 -17.12
N ASN A 83 -13.32 -1.98 -17.07
CA ASN A 83 -12.77 -2.54 -15.82
C ASN A 83 -11.57 -1.75 -15.28
N THR A 84 -11.28 -0.59 -15.86
CA THR A 84 -10.14 0.24 -15.46
C THR A 84 -10.63 1.48 -14.74
N LEU A 85 -10.01 1.81 -13.61
CA LEU A 85 -10.16 3.04 -12.87
C LEU A 85 -9.02 3.99 -13.25
N GLY A 86 -9.35 5.28 -13.34
CA GLY A 86 -8.36 6.35 -13.49
C GLY A 86 -7.51 6.55 -12.23
N ALA A 87 -6.73 7.63 -12.22
CA ALA A 87 -5.93 7.98 -11.05
C ALA A 87 -6.83 8.34 -9.85
N GLY A 88 -6.36 8.00 -8.66
CA GLY A 88 -7.12 8.22 -7.43
C GLY A 88 -6.26 8.13 -6.19
N SER A 89 -6.91 8.37 -5.05
CA SER A 89 -6.30 8.31 -3.74
C SER A 89 -7.25 7.69 -2.73
N VAL A 90 -6.73 6.81 -1.88
CA VAL A 90 -7.42 6.29 -0.70
C VAL A 90 -6.69 6.77 0.55
N VAL A 91 -7.43 7.41 1.45
CA VAL A 91 -6.89 8.04 2.64
C VAL A 91 -7.51 7.42 3.89
N PHE A 92 -6.64 7.01 4.81
CA PHE A 92 -6.98 6.55 6.16
C PHE A 92 -6.57 7.60 7.18
N TYR A 93 -7.49 8.02 8.04
CA TYR A 93 -7.30 9.12 8.99
C TYR A 93 -8.14 8.96 10.24
N THR A 94 -7.78 9.60 11.35
CA THR A 94 -8.60 9.58 12.59
C THR A 94 -9.56 10.77 12.62
N THR A 95 -9.00 11.97 12.56
CA THR A 95 -9.75 13.22 12.79
C THR A 95 -9.85 14.06 11.53
N ASN A 96 -8.75 14.22 10.79
CA ASN A 96 -8.66 15.11 9.63
C ASN A 96 -7.93 14.42 8.47
N VAL A 97 -8.54 14.45 7.28
CA VAL A 97 -7.97 13.96 6.01
C VAL A 97 -6.63 14.63 5.66
N ALA A 98 -6.43 15.89 6.05
CA ALA A 98 -5.20 16.63 5.77
C ALA A 98 -3.95 16.09 6.50
N ASN A 99 -4.15 15.26 7.54
CA ASN A 99 -3.06 14.59 8.26
C ASN A 99 -3.33 13.09 8.26
N PRO A 100 -3.11 12.41 7.12
CA PRO A 100 -3.45 11.01 6.97
C PRO A 100 -2.51 10.13 7.81
N LEU A 101 -3.09 9.09 8.43
CA LEU A 101 -2.31 8.00 9.01
C LEU A 101 -1.61 7.23 7.90
N PHE A 102 -2.37 6.91 6.85
CA PHE A 102 -1.90 6.17 5.69
C PHE A 102 -2.66 6.65 4.45
N GLN A 103 -1.94 6.92 3.37
CA GLN A 103 -2.48 7.36 2.11
C GLN A 103 -1.89 6.52 0.98
N ILE A 104 -2.77 6.17 0.04
CA ILE A 104 -2.47 5.36 -1.14
C ILE A 104 -2.81 6.21 -2.34
N ASP A 105 -1.81 6.60 -3.11
CA ASP A 105 -2.00 7.26 -4.40
C ASP A 105 -1.73 6.26 -5.52
N PHE A 106 -2.57 6.24 -6.55
CA PHE A 106 -2.42 5.34 -7.69
C PHE A 106 -2.73 6.03 -9.01
N ASN A 107 -2.02 5.65 -10.06
CA ASN A 107 -2.24 6.21 -11.40
C ASN A 107 -3.39 5.54 -12.14
N SER A 108 -3.60 4.25 -11.87
CA SER A 108 -4.74 3.49 -12.37
C SER A 108 -5.01 2.32 -11.43
N ALA A 109 -6.19 1.75 -11.53
CA ALA A 109 -6.53 0.51 -10.85
C ALA A 109 -7.40 -0.37 -11.74
N THR A 110 -7.36 -1.68 -11.53
CA THR A 110 -8.29 -2.62 -12.17
C THR A 110 -9.40 -2.93 -11.18
N ILE A 111 -10.65 -2.84 -11.62
CA ILE A 111 -11.82 -3.30 -10.88
C ILE A 111 -12.35 -4.57 -11.53
N PHE A 112 -12.51 -5.62 -10.73
CA PHE A 112 -13.10 -6.87 -11.18
C PHE A 112 -14.37 -7.14 -10.38
N GLN A 113 -15.49 -7.28 -11.09
CA GLN A 113 -16.83 -7.50 -10.52
C GLN A 113 -17.52 -8.61 -11.34
N PRO A 114 -17.13 -9.88 -11.17
CA PRO A 114 -17.77 -10.97 -11.87
C PRO A 114 -19.22 -11.06 -11.41
N PHE A 115 -20.15 -11.21 -12.35
CA PHE A 115 -21.51 -11.63 -12.02
C PHE A 115 -21.45 -13.10 -11.57
N GLY A 116 -21.66 -13.37 -10.28
CA GLY A 116 -21.69 -14.75 -9.73
C GLY A 116 -20.87 -14.92 -8.44
N LEU A 117 -20.38 -16.13 -8.19
CA LEU A 117 -19.63 -16.50 -6.98
C LEU A 117 -18.12 -16.15 -7.04
N GLY A 118 -17.68 -15.44 -8.08
CA GLY A 118 -16.29 -15.02 -8.22
C GLY A 118 -15.93 -13.89 -7.26
N GLY A 119 -14.67 -13.86 -6.79
CA GLY A 119 -14.18 -12.76 -5.96
C GLY A 119 -14.24 -11.42 -6.71
N SER A 120 -14.74 -10.39 -6.05
CA SER A 120 -14.75 -9.01 -6.57
C SER A 120 -13.63 -8.22 -5.88
N TYR A 121 -12.88 -7.41 -6.62
CA TYR A 121 -11.77 -6.65 -6.05
C TYR A 121 -11.42 -5.38 -6.83
N ILE A 122 -10.66 -4.51 -6.19
CA ILE A 122 -9.90 -3.42 -6.82
C ILE A 122 -8.43 -3.66 -6.57
N GLU A 123 -7.60 -3.56 -7.60
CA GLU A 123 -6.13 -3.67 -7.52
C GLU A 123 -5.46 -2.44 -8.14
N GLY A 124 -4.55 -1.80 -7.42
CA GLY A 124 -3.84 -0.61 -7.87
C GLY A 124 -2.62 -0.87 -8.74
N ASN A 125 -2.35 0.03 -9.67
CA ASN A 125 -1.15 0.08 -10.50
C ASN A 125 -0.40 1.40 -10.30
N ASN A 126 0.93 1.32 -10.28
CA ASN A 126 1.83 2.44 -9.99
C ASN A 126 1.42 3.18 -8.71
N VAL A 127 1.48 2.44 -7.61
CA VAL A 127 1.02 2.88 -6.30
C VAL A 127 2.14 3.58 -5.55
N THR A 128 1.82 4.57 -4.73
CA THR A 128 2.72 5.17 -3.75
C THR A 128 2.04 5.22 -2.40
N PHE A 129 2.79 4.91 -1.33
CA PHE A 129 2.32 5.00 0.04
C PHE A 129 2.94 6.19 0.75
N SER A 130 2.12 6.89 1.54
CA SER A 130 2.54 7.99 2.40
C SER A 130 1.68 8.04 3.67
N GLY A 131 1.95 8.99 4.56
CA GLY A 131 1.22 9.20 5.81
C GLY A 131 2.07 9.01 7.06
N SER A 132 1.54 9.43 8.21
CA SER A 132 2.30 9.47 9.46
C SER A 132 2.70 8.09 9.98
N ALA A 133 1.93 7.04 9.67
CA ALA A 133 2.19 5.68 10.14
C ALA A 133 3.38 5.02 9.44
N VAL A 134 3.77 5.50 8.26
CA VAL A 134 4.86 4.96 7.44
C VAL A 134 5.95 6.00 7.16
N ASN A 135 5.98 7.08 7.94
CA ASN A 135 6.93 8.17 7.75
C ASN A 135 8.39 7.67 7.88
N GLY A 136 9.26 8.13 6.98
CA GLY A 136 10.66 7.71 6.89
C GLY A 136 10.90 6.45 6.05
N LEU A 137 9.87 5.64 5.80
CA LEU A 137 10.02 4.44 4.98
C LEU A 137 10.02 4.79 3.48
N GLN A 138 10.81 4.03 2.72
CA GLN A 138 10.85 4.10 1.26
C GLN A 138 10.33 2.79 0.68
N PHE A 139 9.38 2.90 -0.24
CA PHE A 139 8.69 1.77 -0.84
C PHE A 139 8.97 1.70 -2.33
N GLN A 140 9.18 0.49 -2.83
CA GLN A 140 9.22 0.18 -4.26
C GLN A 140 8.19 -0.89 -4.59
N ASN A 141 7.79 -0.97 -5.87
CA ASN A 141 6.85 -1.98 -6.36
C ASN A 141 5.56 -2.07 -5.51
N ALA A 142 5.06 -0.93 -5.06
CA ALA A 142 3.90 -0.88 -4.18
C ALA A 142 2.64 -1.35 -4.91
N GLN A 143 1.81 -2.11 -4.19
CA GLN A 143 0.54 -2.66 -4.65
C GLN A 143 -0.48 -2.63 -3.52
N PHE A 144 -1.75 -2.48 -3.89
CA PHE A 144 -2.85 -2.64 -2.94
C PHE A 144 -4.00 -3.41 -3.59
N ALA A 145 -4.78 -4.07 -2.74
CA ALA A 145 -6.03 -4.68 -3.12
C ALA A 145 -7.12 -4.41 -2.08
N PHE A 146 -8.32 -4.08 -2.56
CA PHE A 146 -9.55 -4.17 -1.78
C PHE A 146 -10.33 -5.39 -2.26
N SER A 147 -10.67 -6.28 -1.33
CA SER A 147 -11.51 -7.45 -1.59
C SER A 147 -12.95 -7.13 -1.19
N PHE A 148 -13.87 -7.21 -2.15
CA PHE A 148 -15.26 -6.82 -1.95
C PHE A 148 -16.12 -7.99 -1.45
N ALA A 149 -17.03 -7.69 -0.55
CA ALA A 149 -18.00 -8.60 0.02
C ALA A 149 -19.40 -7.95 0.10
N ASN A 150 -20.40 -8.78 0.42
CA ASN A 150 -21.78 -8.36 0.69
C ASN A 150 -22.37 -7.36 -0.32
N PRO A 151 -22.40 -7.70 -1.63
CA PRO A 151 -22.90 -6.79 -2.65
C PRO A 151 -24.39 -6.48 -2.42
N VAL A 152 -24.74 -5.20 -2.37
CA VAL A 152 -26.15 -4.75 -2.34
C VAL A 152 -26.41 -3.86 -3.55
N GLN A 153 -27.34 -4.31 -4.39
CA GLN A 153 -27.78 -3.56 -5.55
C GLN A 153 -28.69 -2.40 -5.12
N THR A 154 -28.42 -1.23 -5.67
CA THR A 154 -29.20 -0.01 -5.48
C THR A 154 -29.69 0.50 -6.84
N PRO A 155 -30.68 1.41 -6.89
CA PRO A 155 -31.14 1.99 -8.15
C PRO A 155 -30.03 2.66 -8.97
N ASN A 156 -28.97 3.14 -8.31
CA ASN A 156 -27.92 3.94 -8.92
C ASN A 156 -26.58 3.19 -9.06
N GLY A 157 -26.50 1.91 -8.66
CA GLY A 157 -25.27 1.14 -8.68
C GLY A 157 -25.18 0.06 -7.62
N ASN A 158 -23.99 -0.48 -7.42
CA ASN A 158 -23.76 -1.53 -6.44
C ASN A 158 -22.91 -1.01 -5.28
N THR A 159 -23.28 -1.42 -4.08
CA THR A 159 -22.51 -1.15 -2.88
C THR A 159 -21.80 -2.41 -2.41
N TYR A 160 -20.63 -2.24 -1.79
CA TYR A 160 -19.81 -3.34 -1.31
C TYR A 160 -19.22 -2.99 0.05
N THR A 161 -19.14 -3.99 0.91
CA THR A 161 -18.22 -3.97 2.05
C THR A 161 -16.86 -4.48 1.58
N ALA A 162 -15.78 -4.20 2.32
CA ALA A 162 -14.46 -4.57 1.82
C ALA A 162 -13.41 -4.77 2.92
N SER A 163 -12.52 -5.73 2.70
CA SER A 163 -11.23 -5.82 3.40
C SER A 163 -10.11 -5.29 2.51
N PHE A 164 -8.99 -4.96 3.12
CA PHE A 164 -7.88 -4.27 2.47
C PHE A 164 -6.54 -4.89 2.82
N THR A 165 -5.67 -4.99 1.83
CA THR A 165 -4.26 -5.33 2.03
C THR A 165 -3.40 -4.53 1.06
N SER A 166 -2.25 -4.08 1.55
CA SER A 166 -1.20 -3.48 0.73
C SER A 166 0.16 -4.11 0.99
N SER A 167 0.98 -4.14 -0.05
CA SER A 167 2.34 -4.64 0.01
C SER A 167 3.29 -3.74 -0.76
N ALA A 168 4.55 -3.73 -0.35
CA ALA A 168 5.63 -3.11 -1.08
C ALA A 168 6.97 -3.72 -0.68
N ASP A 169 7.96 -3.49 -1.52
CA ASP A 169 9.36 -3.71 -1.18
C ASP A 169 9.85 -2.55 -0.30
N VAL A 170 10.31 -2.85 0.91
CA VAL A 170 10.90 -1.86 1.81
C VAL A 170 12.38 -1.71 1.49
N VAL A 171 12.78 -0.52 1.05
CA VAL A 171 14.18 -0.22 0.72
C VAL A 171 14.86 0.39 1.96
N PRO A 172 15.97 -0.19 2.44
CA PRO A 172 16.73 0.40 3.54
C PRO A 172 17.20 1.82 3.19
N GLU A 173 17.09 2.73 4.16
CA GLU A 173 17.53 4.11 3.96
C GLU A 173 19.02 4.18 3.57
N PRO A 174 19.41 5.09 2.66
CA PRO A 174 20.80 5.23 2.22
C PRO A 174 21.80 5.45 3.37
N ALA A 175 21.38 6.11 4.46
CA ALA A 175 22.22 6.33 5.64
C ALA A 175 22.54 5.03 6.38
N THR A 176 21.55 4.15 6.54
CA THR A 176 21.73 2.82 7.16
C THR A 176 22.69 1.97 6.32
N MET A 177 22.59 2.05 4.99
CA MET A 177 23.51 1.38 4.07
C MET A 177 24.94 1.94 4.15
N ALA A 178 25.09 3.26 4.27
CA ALA A 178 26.40 3.89 4.43
C ALA A 178 27.08 3.45 5.75
N VAL A 179 26.33 3.42 6.85
CA VAL A 179 26.85 2.98 8.16
C VAL A 179 27.23 1.50 8.13
N ALA A 180 26.41 0.64 7.53
CA ALA A 180 26.72 -0.79 7.36
C ALA A 180 27.99 -0.99 6.50
N GLY A 181 28.12 -0.24 5.40
CA GLY A 181 29.31 -0.25 4.56
C GLY A 181 30.58 0.17 5.31
N LEU A 182 30.50 1.24 6.10
CA LEU A 182 31.59 1.70 6.95
C LEU A 182 31.97 0.67 8.04
N ALA A 183 30.98 0.03 8.66
CA ALA A 183 31.21 -1.00 9.67
C ALA A 183 31.95 -2.22 9.09
N LEU A 184 31.56 -2.69 7.90
CA LEU A 184 32.24 -3.76 7.20
C LEU A 184 33.67 -3.37 6.79
N ALA A 185 33.87 -2.14 6.31
CA ALA A 185 35.20 -1.63 5.97
C ALA A 185 36.13 -1.55 7.20
N ALA A 186 35.61 -1.14 8.35
CA ALA A 186 36.35 -1.12 9.60
C ALA A 186 36.77 -2.53 10.08
N LEU A 187 35.88 -3.52 9.96
CA LEU A 187 36.17 -4.92 10.27
C LEU A 187 37.23 -5.51 9.31
N ALA A 188 37.14 -5.22 8.02
CA ALA A 188 38.12 -5.66 7.03
C ALA A 188 39.51 -5.05 7.27
N LYS A 189 39.58 -3.78 7.71
CA LYS A 189 40.85 -3.12 8.09
C LYS A 189 41.46 -3.75 9.33
N ARG A 190 40.65 -4.21 10.29
CA ARG A 190 41.12 -4.90 11.50
C ARG A 190 41.71 -6.28 11.22
N LYS A 191 41.17 -7.05 10.26
CA LYS A 191 41.69 -8.38 9.89
C LYS A 191 42.98 -8.36 9.06
N ARG A 192 43.41 -7.18 8.59
CA ARG A 192 44.66 -6.99 7.82
C ARG A 192 45.84 -6.49 8.68
N LYS A 193 45.62 -6.25 9.98
CA LYS A 193 46.68 -6.11 10.97
C LYS A 193 46.88 -7.45 11.67
#